data_AF-A0A3C1KM61-F1
#
_entry.id   AF-A0A3C1KM61-F1
#
_cell.length_a   1.000
_cell.length_b   1.000
_cell.length_c   1.000
_cell.angle_alpha   90.00
_cell.angle_beta   90.00
_cell.angle_gamma   90.00
#
_symmetry.space_group_name_H-M   'P 1'
#
loop_
_entity.id
_entity.type
_entity.pdbx_description
1 polymer ?
#
loop_
_entity_poly.entity_id
_entity_poly.type
_entity_poly.pdbx_seq_one_letter_code
_entity_poly.pdbx_strand_id
1 'polypeptide(L)'
;MNKNVFGGLVLGAVSLLLSTQALAEEEWPMYGADYWDVTAVDVKDGGSWKYMNWLSDEWRKNSEFAKSKGWIKDYVILSNVHARKGEPDLYIIRIIESVPSGAEGEKRQKEYAAWSKKSEQAMVDESGNRAEYREVQGSSLLQVLKFRK
;
A
#
# COMPACT_ATOMS: atom_id res chain seq x y z
N MET A 1 31.60 81.49 15.88
CA MET A 1 31.27 82.05 17.21
C MET A 1 29.76 82.29 17.19
N ASN A 2 28.83 81.62 17.88
CA ASN A 2 28.75 80.71 19.04
C ASN A 2 27.59 79.72 18.78
N LYS A 3 27.74 78.41 18.97
CA LYS A 3 27.65 77.60 20.22
C LYS A 3 26.27 77.64 20.90
N ASN A 4 25.57 76.50 20.85
CA ASN A 4 24.57 75.90 21.76
C ASN A 4 24.26 74.50 21.17
N VAL A 5 25.03 73.43 21.42
CA VAL A 5 25.14 72.59 22.63
C VAL A 5 23.78 72.03 23.11
N PHE A 6 23.50 70.75 22.84
CA PHE A 6 23.35 69.63 23.81
C PHE A 6 22.43 68.52 23.27
N GLY A 7 22.90 67.26 23.38
CA GLY A 7 22.10 66.03 23.30
C GLY A 7 22.45 65.18 22.06
N GLY A 8 23.04 63.99 22.17
CA GLY A 8 23.35 63.18 23.34
C GLY A 8 24.26 62.00 22.96
N LEU A 9 24.97 61.56 23.99
CA LEU A 9 25.69 60.31 24.25
C LEU A 9 25.65 59.15 23.21
N VAL A 10 26.85 58.90 22.65
CA VAL A 10 27.63 57.64 22.54
C VAL A 10 27.02 56.29 22.99
N LEU A 11 27.39 55.24 22.23
CA LEU A 11 27.61 53.80 22.53
C LEU A 11 26.53 52.79 22.11
N GLY A 12 26.97 51.77 21.34
CA GLY A 12 26.31 50.46 21.28
C GLY A 12 26.34 49.76 19.93
N ALA A 13 27.48 49.17 19.56
CA ALA A 13 27.52 48.13 18.54
C ALA A 13 26.78 46.86 19.03
N VAL A 14 26.55 45.94 18.08
CA VAL A 14 26.21 44.50 18.26
C VAL A 14 24.74 44.13 17.99
N SER A 15 24.53 43.71 16.74
CA SER A 15 23.94 42.42 16.34
C SER A 15 22.64 41.95 17.00
N LEU A 16 21.54 42.06 16.24
CA LEU A 16 20.48 41.05 16.25
C LEU A 16 20.16 40.65 14.81
N LEU A 17 21.15 40.02 14.16
CA LEU A 17 20.83 38.93 13.24
C LEU A 17 20.16 37.87 14.12
N LEU A 18 18.85 37.97 14.30
CA LEU A 18 18.05 36.84 14.73
C LEU A 18 18.19 35.82 13.60
N SER A 19 19.22 35.00 13.69
CA SER A 19 19.21 33.67 13.13
C SER A 19 17.96 33.03 13.71
N THR A 20 16.86 33.10 12.98
CA THR A 20 15.80 32.11 13.12
C THR A 20 16.50 30.80 12.85
N GLN A 21 16.97 30.16 13.91
CA GLN A 21 17.15 28.73 13.90
C GLN A 21 15.77 28.25 13.51
N ALA A 22 15.60 27.90 12.24
CA ALA A 22 14.51 27.03 11.85
C ALA A 22 14.65 25.87 12.82
N LEU A 23 13.72 25.76 13.78
CA LEU A 23 13.53 24.52 14.49
C LEU A 23 13.35 23.52 13.35
N ALA A 24 14.35 22.68 13.12
CA ALA A 24 14.17 21.54 12.26
C ALA A 24 12.96 20.84 12.89
N GLU A 25 11.80 20.89 12.23
CA GLU A 25 10.66 20.10 12.67
C GLU A 25 11.21 18.68 12.80
N GLU A 26 11.06 18.09 13.99
CA GLU A 26 11.45 16.70 14.18
C GLU A 26 10.62 15.87 13.20
N GLU A 27 11.22 15.52 12.07
CA GLU A 27 10.55 14.74 11.05
C GLU A 27 10.24 13.37 11.64
N TRP A 28 9.01 12.89 11.45
CA TRP A 28 8.64 11.53 11.81
C TRP A 28 9.68 10.56 11.22
N PRO A 29 10.28 9.64 12.02
CA PRO A 29 11.46 8.87 11.60
C PRO A 29 11.17 7.87 10.47
N MET A 30 9.92 7.75 10.04
CA MET A 30 9.51 6.90 8.92
C MET A 30 8.67 7.69 7.90
N TYR A 31 8.45 7.09 6.75
CA TYR A 31 7.49 7.58 5.77
C TYR A 31 6.78 6.41 5.10
N GLY A 32 5.53 6.65 4.68
CA GLY A 32 4.73 5.68 3.95
C GLY A 32 5.22 5.53 2.51
N ALA A 33 5.36 4.29 2.07
CA ALA A 33 5.69 3.90 0.70
C ALA A 33 4.49 3.14 0.10
N ASP A 34 4.77 2.10 -0.69
CA ASP A 34 3.77 1.26 -1.35
C ASP A 34 2.79 0.63 -0.35
N TYR A 35 1.61 0.28 -0.85
CA TYR A 35 0.60 -0.45 -0.10
C TYR A 35 0.58 -1.92 -0.49
N TRP A 36 0.31 -2.76 0.49
CA TRP A 36 0.15 -4.20 0.35
C TRP A 36 -1.31 -4.53 0.63
N ASP A 37 -2.04 -4.91 -0.42
CA ASP A 37 -3.39 -5.46 -0.33
C ASP A 37 -3.25 -6.97 -0.06
N VAL A 38 -3.47 -7.36 1.19
CA VAL A 38 -3.25 -8.71 1.72
C VAL A 38 -4.58 -9.42 1.89
N THR A 39 -4.71 -10.61 1.34
CA THR A 39 -5.79 -11.55 1.61
C THR A 39 -5.25 -12.74 2.41
N ALA A 40 -5.79 -12.97 3.60
CA ALA A 40 -5.49 -14.12 4.44
C ALA A 40 -6.40 -15.29 4.08
N VAL A 41 -5.79 -16.45 3.78
CA VAL A 41 -6.51 -17.64 3.32
C VAL A 41 -6.13 -18.86 4.13
N ASP A 42 -7.14 -19.55 4.63
CA ASP A 42 -7.06 -20.90 5.16
C ASP A 42 -7.48 -21.88 4.07
N VAL A 43 -6.71 -22.93 3.86
CA VAL A 43 -6.96 -23.94 2.83
C VAL A 43 -7.53 -25.16 3.52
N LYS A 44 -8.75 -25.53 3.11
CA LYS A 44 -9.44 -26.67 3.70
C LYS A 44 -8.70 -27.96 3.41
N ASP A 45 -8.84 -28.93 4.30
CA ASP A 45 -8.24 -30.26 4.13
C ASP A 45 -8.60 -30.87 2.77
N GLY A 46 -7.62 -31.47 2.10
CA GLY A 46 -7.72 -31.97 0.72
C GLY A 46 -7.84 -30.90 -0.38
N GLY A 47 -7.96 -29.61 -0.04
CA GLY A 47 -8.15 -28.49 -0.97
C GLY A 47 -6.88 -27.92 -1.58
N SER A 48 -5.71 -28.26 -1.04
CA SER A 48 -4.41 -27.65 -1.35
C SER A 48 -4.06 -27.76 -2.84
N TRP A 49 -4.18 -28.95 -3.44
CA TRP A 49 -3.88 -29.14 -4.86
C TRP A 49 -4.79 -28.29 -5.77
N LYS A 50 -6.10 -28.25 -5.48
CA LYS A 50 -7.08 -27.48 -6.26
C LYS A 50 -6.78 -25.98 -6.15
N TYR A 51 -6.49 -25.49 -4.95
CA TYR A 51 -6.21 -24.07 -4.75
C TYR A 51 -4.88 -23.62 -5.34
N MET A 52 -3.81 -24.41 -5.17
CA MET A 52 -2.50 -24.07 -5.73
C MET A 52 -2.52 -24.03 -7.27
N ASN A 53 -3.23 -24.97 -7.91
CA ASN A 53 -3.40 -24.93 -9.36
C ASN A 53 -4.15 -23.67 -9.82
N TRP A 54 -5.25 -23.32 -9.16
CA TRP A 54 -5.97 -22.08 -9.46
C TRP A 54 -5.10 -20.82 -9.25
N LEU A 55 -4.29 -20.79 -8.19
CA LEU A 55 -3.36 -19.69 -7.95
C LEU A 55 -2.31 -19.57 -9.05
N SER A 56 -1.71 -20.70 -9.44
CA SER A 56 -0.66 -20.77 -10.46
C SER A 56 -1.13 -20.42 -11.87
N ASP A 57 -2.43 -20.59 -12.13
CA ASP A 57 -3.04 -20.35 -13.43
C ASP A 57 -3.86 -19.06 -13.45
N GLU A 58 -5.15 -19.14 -13.12
CA GLU A 58 -6.08 -18.02 -13.22
C GLU A 58 -5.65 -16.82 -12.38
N TRP A 59 -5.36 -17.00 -11.09
CA TRP A 59 -5.02 -15.86 -10.24
C TRP A 59 -3.74 -15.17 -10.72
N ARG A 60 -2.74 -15.94 -11.15
CA ARG A 60 -1.51 -15.41 -11.72
C ARG A 60 -1.77 -14.65 -13.01
N LYS A 61 -2.55 -15.20 -13.96
CA LYS A 61 -2.94 -14.51 -15.21
C LYS A 61 -3.59 -13.15 -14.93
N ASN A 62 -4.49 -13.09 -13.95
CA ASN A 62 -5.13 -11.85 -13.53
C ASN A 62 -4.13 -10.84 -12.95
N SER A 63 -3.18 -11.31 -12.14
CA SER A 63 -2.16 -10.46 -11.52
C SER A 63 -1.15 -9.95 -12.55
N GLU A 64 -0.73 -10.78 -13.50
CA GLU A 64 0.12 -10.36 -14.63
C GLU A 64 -0.57 -9.33 -15.52
N PHE A 65 -1.87 -9.50 -15.79
CA PHE A 65 -2.62 -8.47 -16.52
C PHE A 65 -2.63 -7.14 -15.76
N ALA A 66 -2.97 -7.15 -14.46
CA ALA A 66 -2.96 -5.94 -13.64
C ALA A 66 -1.56 -5.28 -13.59
N LYS A 67 -0.50 -6.08 -13.53
CA LYS A 67 0.90 -5.61 -13.58
C LYS A 67 1.25 -4.98 -14.94
N SER A 68 0.85 -5.62 -16.05
CA SER A 68 1.06 -5.09 -17.41
C SER A 68 0.37 -3.75 -17.66
N LYS A 69 -0.70 -3.47 -16.91
CA LYS A 69 -1.44 -2.21 -16.93
C LYS A 69 -0.90 -1.16 -15.96
N GLY A 70 0.08 -1.51 -15.13
CA GLY A 70 0.61 -0.63 -14.09
C GLY A 70 -0.35 -0.42 -12.91
N TRP A 71 -1.39 -1.24 -12.77
CA TRP A 71 -2.35 -1.12 -11.66
C TRP A 71 -1.77 -1.63 -10.34
N ILE A 72 -0.88 -2.62 -10.44
CA ILE A 72 -0.06 -3.15 -9.34
C ILE A 72 1.41 -3.08 -9.78
N LYS A 73 2.31 -2.87 -8.82
CA LYS A 73 3.76 -2.96 -9.03
C LYS A 73 4.21 -4.42 -9.09
N ASP A 74 3.71 -5.24 -8.16
CA ASP A 74 4.02 -6.65 -8.12
C ASP A 74 2.98 -7.45 -7.31
N TYR A 75 3.17 -8.76 -7.21
CA TYR A 75 2.37 -9.63 -6.37
C TYR A 75 3.25 -10.73 -5.74
N VAL A 76 2.85 -11.19 -4.54
CA VAL A 76 3.56 -12.24 -3.79
C VAL A 76 2.55 -13.16 -3.12
N ILE A 77 2.88 -14.44 -3.01
CA ILE A 77 2.16 -15.40 -2.16
C ILE A 77 3.14 -15.88 -1.09
N LEU A 78 2.76 -15.74 0.18
CA LEU A 78 3.52 -16.26 1.31
C LEU A 78 2.77 -17.47 1.88
N SER A 79 3.51 -18.54 2.18
CA SER A 79 2.98 -19.67 2.94
C SER A 79 3.37 -19.55 4.41
N ASN A 80 2.39 -19.73 5.29
CA ASN A 80 2.60 -19.83 6.72
C ASN A 80 3.01 -21.27 7.08
N VAL A 81 4.30 -21.57 6.89
CA VAL A 81 4.85 -22.91 7.11
C VAL A 81 4.82 -23.39 8.58
N HIS A 82 4.44 -22.50 9.51
CA HIS A 82 4.32 -22.77 10.94
C HIS A 82 3.03 -22.15 11.51
N ALA A 83 1.91 -22.33 10.81
CA ALA A 83 0.62 -21.77 11.23
C ALA A 83 0.17 -22.26 12.61
N ARG A 84 -0.25 -21.33 13.46
CA ARG A 84 -0.96 -21.63 14.71
C ARG A 84 -2.44 -21.86 14.41
N LYS A 85 -3.15 -22.51 15.34
CA LYS A 85 -4.60 -22.72 15.19
C LYS A 85 -5.32 -21.38 14.98
N GLY A 86 -6.07 -21.28 13.88
CA GLY A 86 -6.83 -20.09 13.51
C GLY A 86 -6.03 -19.03 12.75
N GLU A 87 -4.77 -19.31 12.41
CA GLU A 87 -4.00 -18.50 11.46
C GLU A 87 -4.20 -18.99 10.03
N PRO A 88 -4.02 -18.12 9.03
CA PRO A 88 -4.11 -18.52 7.63
C PRO A 88 -2.90 -19.34 7.23
N ASP A 89 -3.11 -20.27 6.30
CA ASP A 89 -2.05 -21.01 5.62
C ASP A 89 -1.31 -20.15 4.61
N LEU A 90 -1.99 -19.14 4.04
CA LEU A 90 -1.47 -18.32 2.95
C LEU A 90 -1.80 -16.84 3.14
N TYR A 91 -0.85 -16.00 2.75
CA TYR A 91 -1.06 -14.57 2.54
C TYR A 91 -0.85 -14.26 1.07
N ILE A 92 -1.90 -13.78 0.41
CA ILE A 92 -1.88 -13.39 -1.00
C ILE A 92 -1.81 -11.87 -1.06
N ILE A 93 -0.77 -11.34 -1.70
CA ILE A 93 -0.43 -9.92 -1.62
C ILE A 93 -0.36 -9.32 -3.02
N ARG A 94 -1.04 -8.20 -3.22
CA ARG A 94 -0.83 -7.29 -4.35
C ARG A 94 -0.18 -6.01 -3.86
N ILE A 95 0.91 -5.61 -4.50
CA ILE A 95 1.66 -4.40 -4.15
C ILE A 95 1.20 -3.29 -5.07
N ILE A 96 0.63 -2.22 -4.50
CA ILE A 96 0.13 -1.06 -5.25
C ILE A 96 0.85 0.20 -4.79
N GLU A 97 1.02 1.14 -5.71
CA GLU A 97 1.61 2.44 -5.39
C GLU A 97 0.65 3.35 -4.63
N SER A 98 -0.64 3.28 -4.99
CA SER A 98 -1.69 4.11 -4.44
C SER A 98 -3.06 3.44 -4.60
N VAL A 99 -4.00 3.82 -3.75
CA VAL A 99 -5.40 3.40 -3.87
C VAL A 99 -6.03 4.20 -5.02
N PRO A 100 -6.67 3.53 -6.01
CA PRO A 100 -7.25 4.24 -7.14
C PRO A 100 -8.43 5.11 -6.69
N SER A 101 -8.63 6.24 -7.39
CA SER A 101 -9.88 6.99 -7.27
C SER A 101 -11.06 6.17 -7.80
N GLY A 102 -12.29 6.55 -7.45
CA GLY A 102 -13.49 5.86 -7.96
C GLY A 102 -13.55 5.81 -9.49
N ALA A 103 -13.27 6.93 -10.16
CA ALA A 103 -13.28 7.00 -11.62
C ALA A 103 -12.20 6.12 -12.27
N GLU A 104 -11.00 6.06 -11.69
CA GLU A 104 -9.95 5.15 -12.14
C GLU A 104 -10.35 3.69 -11.87
N GLY A 105 -10.96 3.40 -10.72
CA GLY A 105 -11.51 2.08 -10.39
C GLY A 105 -12.51 1.58 -11.44
N GLU A 106 -13.48 2.41 -11.82
CA GLU A 106 -14.46 2.07 -12.87
C GLU A 106 -13.80 1.80 -14.22
N LYS A 107 -12.78 2.60 -14.59
CA LYS A 107 -12.02 2.40 -15.81
C LYS A 107 -11.30 1.06 -15.79
N ARG A 108 -10.61 0.73 -14.69
CA ARG A 108 -9.92 -0.56 -14.51
C ARG A 108 -10.90 -1.73 -14.59
N GLN A 109 -12.07 -1.62 -13.97
CA GLN A 109 -13.10 -2.66 -14.03
C GLN A 109 -13.56 -2.92 -15.48
N LYS A 110 -13.82 -1.86 -16.26
CA LYS A 110 -14.20 -1.99 -17.69
C LYS A 110 -13.11 -2.64 -18.53
N GLU A 111 -11.85 -2.22 -18.36
CA GLU A 111 -10.71 -2.83 -19.05
C GLU A 111 -10.52 -4.30 -18.67
N TYR A 112 -10.68 -4.62 -17.39
CA TYR A 112 -10.61 -5.99 -16.89
C TYR A 112 -11.75 -6.86 -17.44
N ALA A 113 -12.99 -6.35 -17.47
CA ALA A 113 -14.12 -7.08 -18.04
C ALA A 113 -13.91 -7.37 -19.54
N ALA A 114 -13.42 -6.39 -20.29
CA ALA A 114 -13.09 -6.56 -21.71
C ALA A 114 -11.98 -7.60 -21.95
N TRP A 115 -10.96 -7.63 -21.09
CA TRP A 115 -9.85 -8.58 -21.20
C TRP A 115 -10.24 -10.00 -20.75
N SER A 116 -10.88 -10.11 -19.58
CA SER A 116 -11.22 -11.42 -18.98
C SER A 116 -12.33 -12.13 -19.74
N LYS A 117 -13.17 -11.38 -20.47
CA LYS A 117 -14.37 -11.89 -21.16
C LYS A 117 -15.33 -12.63 -20.22
N LYS A 118 -15.23 -12.37 -18.91
CA LYS A 118 -16.12 -12.92 -17.89
C LYS A 118 -17.12 -11.86 -17.47
N SER A 119 -18.35 -12.29 -17.18
CA SER A 119 -19.31 -11.42 -16.50
C SER A 119 -18.94 -11.30 -15.02
N GLU A 120 -19.37 -10.22 -14.39
CA GLU A 120 -19.17 -10.03 -12.95
C GLU A 120 -19.83 -11.14 -12.14
N GLN A 121 -21.03 -11.58 -12.53
CA GLN A 121 -21.70 -12.74 -11.93
C GLN A 121 -20.84 -14.01 -12.00
N ALA A 122 -20.25 -14.31 -13.18
CA ALA A 122 -19.40 -15.49 -13.32
C ALA A 122 -18.17 -15.43 -12.40
N MET A 123 -17.57 -14.27 -12.22
CA MET A 123 -16.45 -14.10 -11.29
C MET A 123 -16.85 -14.31 -9.83
N VAL A 124 -18.04 -13.83 -9.45
CA VAL A 124 -18.59 -14.03 -8.11
C VAL A 124 -18.87 -15.52 -7.88
N ASP A 125 -19.52 -16.19 -8.83
CA ASP A 125 -19.82 -17.63 -8.76
C ASP A 125 -18.54 -18.46 -8.67
N GLU A 126 -17.54 -18.16 -9.51
CA GLU A 126 -16.24 -18.79 -9.46
C GLU A 126 -15.56 -18.60 -8.11
N SER A 127 -15.68 -17.42 -7.50
CA SER A 127 -15.17 -17.16 -6.14
C SER A 127 -15.91 -17.99 -5.10
N GLY A 128 -17.24 -18.07 -5.20
CA GLY A 128 -18.09 -18.91 -4.36
C GLY A 128 -17.72 -20.39 -4.44
N ASN A 129 -17.45 -20.91 -5.63
CA ASN A 129 -17.00 -22.29 -5.84
C ASN A 129 -15.66 -22.59 -5.13
N ARG A 130 -14.83 -21.57 -4.85
CA ARG A 130 -13.60 -21.76 -4.08
C ARG A 130 -13.84 -21.91 -2.59
N ALA A 131 -15.00 -21.46 -2.07
CA ALA A 131 -15.35 -21.66 -0.67
C ALA A 131 -15.45 -23.16 -0.29
N GLU A 132 -15.58 -24.05 -1.26
CA GLU A 132 -15.50 -25.51 -1.05
C GLU A 132 -14.13 -25.96 -0.53
N TYR A 133 -13.04 -25.28 -0.91
CA TYR A 133 -11.67 -25.74 -0.68
C TYR A 133 -10.74 -24.68 -0.07
N ARG A 134 -11.26 -23.49 0.25
CA ARG A 134 -10.59 -22.45 1.03
C ARG A 134 -11.58 -21.61 1.83
N GLU A 135 -11.07 -20.89 2.81
CA GLU A 135 -11.77 -19.84 3.55
C GLU A 135 -10.95 -18.55 3.50
N VAL A 136 -11.61 -17.40 3.25
CA VAL A 136 -10.96 -16.09 3.45
C VAL A 136 -11.15 -15.72 4.91
N GLN A 137 -10.05 -15.67 5.67
CA GLN A 137 -10.09 -15.30 7.08
C GLN A 137 -10.07 -13.78 7.28
N GLY A 138 -9.65 -13.02 6.28
CA GLY A 138 -9.70 -11.56 6.30
C GLY A 138 -8.90 -10.91 5.18
N SER A 139 -9.02 -9.59 5.09
CA SER A 139 -8.20 -8.76 4.21
C SER A 139 -7.67 -7.54 4.97
N SER A 140 -6.52 -7.03 4.53
CA SER A 140 -5.92 -5.82 5.07
C SER A 140 -5.21 -5.02 3.99
N LEU A 141 -5.31 -3.69 4.06
CA LEU A 141 -4.49 -2.78 3.28
C LEU A 141 -3.40 -2.23 4.21
N LEU A 142 -2.18 -2.74 4.05
CA LEU A 142 -1.03 -2.32 4.85
C LEU A 142 -0.22 -1.29 4.07
N GLN A 143 0.34 -0.29 4.75
CA GLN A 143 1.30 0.62 4.12
C GLN A 143 2.71 0.25 4.56
N VAL A 144 3.63 0.10 3.61
CA VAL A 144 5.05 -0.11 3.91
C VAL A 144 5.61 1.16 4.54
N LEU A 145 6.17 1.04 5.74
CA LEU A 145 6.94 2.12 6.35
C LEU A 145 8.42 1.94 6.03
N LYS A 146 9.05 3.02 5.57
CA LYS A 146 10.51 3.09 5.35
C LYS A 146 11.12 4.09 6.31
N PHE A 147 12.32 3.80 6.79
CA PHE A 147 13.08 4.74 7.62
C PHE A 147 13.44 5.99 6.82
N ARG A 148 13.25 7.16 7.42
CA ARG A 148 14.02 8.35 7.03
C ARG A 148 15.45 8.13 7.50
N LYS A 149 16.43 8.54 6.69
CA LYS A 149 17.86 8.28 6.87
C LYS A 149 18.33 8.47 8.32
#